data_AF-A0A820TE72-F1
#
_entry.id   AF-A0A820TE72-F1
#
_cell.length_a   1.000
_cell.length_b   1.000
_cell.length_c   1.000
_cell.angle_alpha   90.00
_cell.angle_beta   90.00
_cell.angle_gamma   90.00
#
_symmetry.space_group_name_H-M   'P 1'
#
loop_
_entity.id
_entity.type
_entity.pdbx_description
1 polymer ?
#
loop_
_entity_poly.entity_id
_entity_poly.type
_entity_poly.pdbx_seq_one_letter_code
_entity_poly.pdbx_strand_id
1 'polypeptide(L)'
;HDLDHRGTNNAFQAKVDAPLAKLYTTSTLEHHHFDQCIMILQTEGNNILQALSPDDYKLVVRYIEVAILSTDLALYFRKRGEFQKLVETNEEHWSDPTKKELLR
;
A
#
# COMPACT_ATOMS: atom_id res chain seq x y z
N HIS A 1 4.53 -0.85 7.68
CA HIS A 1 3.65 -0.05 6.83
C HIS A 1 3.60 1.41 7.29
N ASP A 2 3.86 1.75 8.56
CA ASP A 2 3.88 3.15 9.06
C ASP A 2 5.30 3.71 9.32
N LEU A 3 6.22 3.61 8.35
CA LEU A 3 7.59 4.13 8.50
C LEU A 3 7.61 5.67 8.46
N ASP A 4 8.32 6.32 9.38
CA ASP A 4 8.34 7.80 9.52
C ASP A 4 6.93 8.42 9.74
N HIS A 5 6.01 7.68 10.38
CA HIS A 5 4.70 8.22 10.71
C HIS A 5 4.78 9.29 11.81
N ARG A 6 4.13 10.44 11.60
CA ARG A 6 4.27 11.65 12.44
C ARG A 6 3.12 11.89 13.43
N GLY A 7 2.23 10.93 13.58
CA GLY A 7 1.05 11.06 14.46
C GLY A 7 -0.07 11.96 13.90
N THR A 8 -0.07 12.18 12.58
CA THR A 8 -1.07 12.98 11.85
C THR A 8 -1.61 12.18 10.69
N ASN A 9 -2.80 12.50 10.16
CA ASN A 9 -3.42 11.76 9.05
C ASN A 9 -3.33 12.50 7.69
N ASN A 10 -3.74 11.82 6.62
CA ASN A 10 -3.77 12.36 5.25
C ASN A 10 -4.54 13.70 5.15
N ALA A 11 -5.66 13.84 5.86
CA ALA A 11 -6.46 15.08 5.87
C ALA A 11 -5.69 16.26 6.50
N PHE A 12 -4.94 16.01 7.57
CA PHE A 12 -4.08 17.01 8.19
C PHE A 12 -2.96 17.43 7.22
N GLN A 13 -2.28 16.47 6.58
CA GLN A 13 -1.20 16.74 5.62
C GLN A 13 -1.68 17.65 4.47
N ALA A 14 -2.86 17.38 3.92
CA ALA A 14 -3.48 18.22 2.90
C ALA A 14 -3.84 19.62 3.44
N LYS A 15 -4.41 19.70 4.64
CA LYS A 15 -4.84 20.96 5.26
C LYS A 15 -3.69 21.93 5.53
N VAL A 16 -2.52 21.40 5.91
CA VAL A 16 -1.33 22.21 6.20
C VAL A 16 -0.44 22.44 4.98
N ASP A 17 -0.88 22.00 3.79
CA ASP A 17 -0.12 22.08 2.54
C ASP A 17 1.29 21.47 2.68
N ALA A 18 1.38 20.33 3.37
CA ALA A 18 2.64 19.67 3.62
C ALA A 18 3.32 19.29 2.30
N PRO A 19 4.67 19.32 2.22
CA PRO A 19 5.40 18.92 1.01
C PRO A 19 5.00 17.54 0.47
N LEU A 20 4.72 16.58 1.36
CA LEU A 20 4.25 15.24 0.98
C LEU A 20 2.91 15.27 0.25
N ALA A 21 1.98 16.14 0.66
CA ALA A 21 0.66 16.28 0.02
C ALA A 21 0.73 16.89 -1.39
N LYS A 22 1.85 17.54 -1.75
CA LYS A 22 2.13 18.02 -3.10
C LYS A 22 2.69 16.93 -4.00
N LEU A 23 3.39 15.96 -3.42
CA LEU A 23 4.00 14.83 -4.14
C LEU A 23 2.99 13.72 -4.42
N TYR A 24 2.11 13.44 -3.45
CA TYR A 24 1.10 12.39 -3.57
C TYR A 24 -0.30 12.98 -3.36
N THR A 25 -1.17 12.78 -4.35
CA THR A 25 -2.55 13.30 -4.36
C THR A 25 -3.56 12.38 -3.66
N THR A 26 -3.20 11.12 -3.44
CA THR A 26 -4.00 10.10 -2.75
C THR A 26 -3.12 9.29 -1.80
N SER A 27 -3.66 8.83 -0.67
CA SER A 27 -2.96 7.95 0.29
C SER A 27 -1.54 8.46 0.60
N THR A 28 -1.45 9.76 0.91
CA THR A 28 -0.18 10.51 0.94
C THR A 28 0.84 9.91 1.90
N LEU A 29 0.40 9.54 3.10
CA LEU A 29 1.26 8.92 4.10
C LEU A 29 1.65 7.52 3.69
N GLU A 30 0.74 6.74 3.10
CA GLU A 30 1.03 5.38 2.68
C GLU A 30 2.06 5.33 1.53
N HIS A 31 2.00 6.26 0.58
CA HIS A 31 3.07 6.43 -0.42
C HIS A 31 4.41 6.80 0.22
N HIS A 32 4.40 7.73 1.18
CA HIS A 32 5.61 8.09 1.93
C HIS A 32 6.19 6.87 2.66
N HIS A 33 5.35 6.05 3.28
CA HIS A 33 5.79 4.83 3.97
C HIS A 33 6.38 3.80 3.01
N PHE A 34 5.82 3.66 1.81
CA PHE A 34 6.37 2.81 0.76
C PHE A 34 7.76 3.31 0.32
N ASP A 35 7.92 4.61 0.08
CA ASP A 35 9.21 5.17 -0.33
C ASP A 35 10.27 5.02 0.78
N GLN A 36 9.89 5.21 2.05
CA GLN A 36 10.78 4.91 3.18
C GLN A 36 11.18 3.42 3.21
N CYS A 37 10.26 2.51 2.91
CA CYS A 37 10.54 1.08 2.83
C CYS A 37 11.57 0.76 1.74
N ILE A 38 11.40 1.32 0.54
CA ILE A 38 12.31 1.11 -0.59
C ILE A 38 13.69 1.72 -0.32
N MET A 39 13.75 2.91 0.28
CA MET A 39 15.01 3.55 0.67
C MET A 39 15.80 2.66 1.66
N ILE A 40 15.14 2.09 2.67
CA ILE A 40 15.78 1.17 3.61
C ILE A 40 16.28 -0.09 2.89
N LEU A 41 15.47 -0.70 2.03
CA LEU A 41 15.85 -1.89 1.27
C LEU A 41 17.05 -1.65 0.32
N GLN A 42 17.18 -0.44 -0.21
CA GLN A 42 18.27 -0.05 -1.10
C GLN A 42 19.54 0.41 -0.35
N THR A 43 19.48 0.56 0.97
CA THR A 43 20.64 0.90 1.79
C THR A 43 21.61 -0.28 1.84
N GLU A 44 22.92 0.00 1.71
CA GLU A 44 23.97 -1.02 1.76
C GLU A 44 23.85 -1.88 3.03
N GLY A 45 23.90 -3.21 2.86
CA GLY A 45 23.74 -4.17 3.96
C GLY A 45 22.30 -4.52 4.34
N ASN A 46 21.29 -3.81 3.82
CA ASN A 46 19.89 -4.00 4.19
C ASN A 46 19.04 -4.73 3.14
N ASN A 47 19.57 -4.97 1.94
CA ASN A 47 18.81 -5.61 0.87
C ASN A 47 18.56 -7.11 1.14
N ILE A 48 17.52 -7.40 1.94
CA ILE A 48 17.08 -8.76 2.24
C ILE A 48 16.51 -9.49 1.02
N LEU A 49 16.24 -8.77 -0.09
CA LEU A 49 15.71 -9.30 -1.34
C LEU A 49 16.80 -9.53 -2.40
N GLN A 50 18.09 -9.33 -2.07
CA GLN A 50 19.21 -9.36 -3.02
C GLN A 50 19.39 -10.70 -3.76
N ALA A 51 18.88 -11.80 -3.20
CA ALA A 51 18.98 -13.13 -3.82
C ALA A 51 17.87 -13.41 -4.84
N LEU A 52 16.87 -12.53 -4.97
CA LEU A 52 15.79 -12.68 -5.92
C LEU A 52 16.26 -12.41 -7.36
N SER A 53 15.60 -13.06 -8.31
CA SER A 53 15.73 -12.67 -9.71
C SER A 53 15.20 -11.24 -9.91
N PRO A 54 15.63 -10.51 -10.95
CA PRO A 54 15.11 -9.17 -11.24
C PRO A 54 13.59 -9.12 -11.40
N ASP A 55 12.98 -10.19 -11.91
CA ASP A 55 11.52 -10.26 -12.11
C ASP A 55 10.78 -10.54 -10.80
N ASP A 56 11.30 -11.44 -9.97
CA ASP A 56 10.75 -11.68 -8.63
C ASP A 56 10.88 -10.45 -7.74
N TYR A 57 12.01 -9.74 -7.82
CA TYR A 57 12.23 -8.49 -7.10
C TYR A 57 11.17 -7.45 -7.46
N LYS A 58 10.92 -7.23 -8.76
CA LYS A 58 9.87 -6.30 -9.23
C LYS A 58 8.49 -6.72 -8.73
N LEU A 59 8.20 -8.02 -8.76
CA LEU A 59 6.92 -8.55 -8.29
C LEU A 59 6.73 -8.33 -6.79
N VAL A 60 7.74 -8.62 -5.98
CA VAL A 60 7.72 -8.41 -4.53
C VAL A 60 7.59 -6.93 -4.19
N VAL A 61 8.34 -6.04 -4.85
CA VAL A 61 8.22 -4.58 -4.66
C VAL A 61 6.80 -4.11 -4.96
N ARG A 62 6.19 -4.59 -6.06
CA ARG A 62 4.79 -4.28 -6.37
C ARG A 62 3.83 -4.78 -5.29
N TYR A 63 4.07 -5.97 -4.72
CA TYR A 63 3.24 -6.46 -3.61
C TYR A 63 3.40 -5.64 -2.33
N ILE A 64 4.61 -5.17 -2.02
CA ILE A 64 4.85 -4.28 -0.88
C ILE A 64 4.10 -2.96 -1.07
N GLU A 65 4.18 -2.36 -2.26
CA GLU A 65 3.46 -1.13 -2.61
C GLU A 65 1.95 -1.27 -2.36
N VAL A 66 1.34 -2.27 -3.00
CA VAL A 66 -0.11 -2.52 -2.88
C VAL A 66 -0.49 -2.78 -1.42
N ALA A 67 0.27 -3.60 -0.70
CA ALA A 67 -0.02 -3.93 0.68
C ALA A 67 0.08 -2.71 1.63
N ILE A 68 1.03 -1.80 1.40
CA ILE A 68 1.15 -0.57 2.20
C ILE A 68 0.02 0.39 1.85
N LEU A 69 -0.26 0.63 0.57
CA LEU A 69 -1.33 1.55 0.14
C LEU A 69 -2.70 1.13 0.70
N SER A 70 -2.98 -0.16 0.75
CA SER A 70 -4.25 -0.67 1.26
C SER A 70 -4.42 -0.57 2.77
N THR A 71 -3.41 -0.09 3.50
CA THR A 71 -3.58 0.31 4.90
C THR A 71 -4.28 1.67 5.06
N ASP A 72 -4.44 2.45 3.98
CA ASP A 72 -5.27 3.65 3.98
C ASP A 72 -6.74 3.27 4.23
N LEU A 73 -7.26 3.64 5.41
CA LEU A 73 -8.63 3.36 5.80
C LEU A 73 -9.66 3.94 4.83
N ALA A 74 -9.35 5.04 4.12
CA ALA A 74 -10.24 5.57 3.09
C ALA A 74 -10.41 4.58 1.91
N LEU A 75 -9.35 3.87 1.53
CA LEU A 75 -9.43 2.80 0.52
C LEU A 75 -10.17 1.59 1.06
N TYR A 76 -9.87 1.17 2.29
CA TYR A 76 -10.59 0.08 2.95
C TYR A 76 -12.11 0.30 2.95
N PHE A 77 -12.58 1.48 3.40
CA PHE A 77 -14.02 1.74 3.46
C PHE A 77 -14.68 1.78 2.08
N ARG A 78 -13.96 2.16 1.02
CA ARG A 78 -14.45 2.07 -0.37
C ARG A 78 -14.62 0.62 -0.82
N LYS A 79 -13.69 -0.27 -0.48
CA LYS A 79 -13.70 -1.69 -0.89
C LYS A 79 -14.57 -2.60 0.00
N ARG A 80 -14.76 -2.23 1.27
CA ARG A 80 -15.42 -3.08 2.29
C ARG A 80 -16.81 -3.57 1.87
N GLY A 81 -17.62 -2.71 1.25
CA GLY A 81 -18.98 -3.06 0.87
C GLY A 81 -19.03 -4.15 -0.21
N GLU A 82 -18.17 -4.06 -1.21
CA GLU A 82 -18.07 -5.05 -2.28
C GLU A 82 -17.51 -6.38 -1.74
N PHE A 83 -16.48 -6.31 -0.89
CA PHE A 83 -15.93 -7.48 -0.21
C PHE A 83 -17.00 -8.21 0.63
N GLN A 84 -17.75 -7.46 1.45
CA GLN A 84 -18.79 -8.04 2.30
C GLN A 84 -19.87 -8.73 1.46
N LYS A 85 -20.33 -8.09 0.37
CA LYS A 85 -21.31 -8.68 -0.55
C LYS A 85 -20.83 -10.00 -1.13
N LEU A 86 -19.57 -10.06 -1.55
CA LEU A 86 -18.96 -11.23 -2.18
C LEU A 86 -18.83 -12.42 -1.21
N VAL A 87 -18.54 -12.14 0.06
CA VAL A 87 -18.53 -13.14 1.15
C VAL A 87 -19.96 -13.61 1.46
N GLU A 88 -20.93 -12.69 1.51
CA GLU A 88 -22.33 -13.03 1.80
C GLU A 88 -22.98 -13.88 0.69
N THR A 89 -22.58 -13.71 -0.56
CA THR A 89 -23.11 -14.47 -1.71
C THR A 89 -22.42 -15.81 -1.94
N ASN A 90 -21.41 -16.17 -1.14
CA ASN A 90 -20.52 -17.31 -1.37
C ASN A 90 -19.88 -17.31 -2.78
N GLU A 91 -19.59 -16.13 -3.33
CA GLU A 91 -18.99 -15.97 -4.66
C GLU A 91 -17.48 -15.69 -4.59
N GLU A 92 -16.83 -16.11 -3.50
CA GLU A 92 -15.42 -15.87 -3.20
C GLU A 92 -14.43 -16.73 -3.99
N HIS A 93 -14.48 -16.61 -5.31
CA HIS A 93 -13.50 -17.20 -6.20
C HIS A 93 -12.21 -16.36 -6.22
N TRP A 94 -11.35 -16.51 -5.21
CA TRP A 94 -10.08 -15.78 -5.08
C TRP A 94 -9.02 -16.11 -6.14
N SER A 95 -9.31 -17.09 -7.01
CA SER A 95 -8.54 -17.36 -8.23
C SER A 95 -8.81 -16.31 -9.33
N ASP A 96 -9.95 -15.62 -9.29
CA ASP A 96 -10.25 -14.50 -10.18
C ASP A 96 -9.37 -13.29 -9.80
N PRO A 97 -8.52 -12.78 -10.71
CA PRO A 97 -7.66 -11.63 -10.45
C PRO A 97 -8.43 -10.39 -9.97
N THR A 98 -9.66 -10.18 -10.45
CA THR A 98 -10.50 -9.03 -10.10
C THR A 98 -10.98 -9.14 -8.65
N LYS A 99 -11.42 -10.33 -8.25
CA LYS A 99 -11.86 -10.61 -6.87
C LYS A 99 -10.68 -10.60 -5.90
N LYS A 100 -9.51 -11.05 -6.35
CA LYS A 100 -8.26 -11.00 -5.59
C LYS A 100 -7.79 -9.57 -5.32
N GLU A 101 -8.18 -8.61 -6.17
CA GLU A 101 -7.85 -7.20 -5.96
C GLU A 101 -8.65 -6.56 -4.80
N LEU A 102 -9.78 -7.15 -4.40
CA LEU A 102 -10.52 -6.75 -3.20
C LEU A 102 -9.84 -7.21 -1.91
N LEU A 103 -8.99 -8.23 -1.97
CA LEU A 103 -8.13 -8.66 -0.85
C LEU A 103 -6.87 -7.82 -0.71
N ARG A 104 -6.58 -7.00 -1.72
CA ARG A 104 -5.33 -6.29 -1.88
C ARG A 104 -5.42 -4.85 -1.50
#